data_AF-A0A920SWR5-F1
#
_entry.id   AF-A0A920SWR5-F1
#
_cell.length_a   1.000
_cell.length_b   1.000
_cell.length_c   1.000
_cell.angle_alpha   90.00
_cell.angle_beta   90.00
_cell.angle_gamma   90.00
#
_symmetry.space_group_name_H-M   'P 1'
#
loop_
_entity.id
_entity.type
_entity.pdbx_description
1 polymer ?
#
loop_
_entity_poly.entity_id
_entity_poly.type
_entity_poly.pdbx_seq_one_letter_code
_entity_poly.pdbx_strand_id
1 'polypeptide(L)'
;MINPHSTIQTIRRHMTLYRNALAASGKPDPEELPVIKEVFCAKGRKQHWRWRPLSCGKISGLCQVGSGQGDAGKETFDQEFESLITDRFIVGSPESCYEQLRPYWEEFGVNHL
;
A
#
# COMPACT_ATOMS: atom_id res chain seq x y z
N MET A 1 1.32 -7.50 13.90
CA MET A 1 0.81 -6.36 13.10
C MET A 1 1.61 -6.25 11.82
N ILE A 2 0.93 -6.09 10.68
CA ILE A 2 1.56 -5.96 9.36
C ILE A 2 2.00 -4.51 9.12
N ASN A 3 3.21 -4.31 8.57
CA ASN A 3 3.77 -2.99 8.33
C ASN A 3 2.99 -2.23 7.23
N PRO A 4 2.64 -0.95 7.45
CA PRO A 4 1.81 -0.18 6.53
C PRO A 4 2.38 0.00 5.12
N HIS A 5 3.71 0.08 4.99
CA HIS A 5 4.39 0.33 3.72
C HIS A 5 4.87 -0.94 3.01
N SER A 6 4.58 -2.12 3.56
CA SER A 6 4.87 -3.37 2.86
C SER A 6 3.99 -3.50 1.63
N THR A 7 4.60 -3.85 0.50
CA THR A 7 3.86 -4.20 -0.72
C THR A 7 3.05 -5.47 -0.48
N ILE A 8 1.96 -5.63 -1.23
CA ILE A 8 1.14 -6.85 -1.15
C ILE A 8 1.94 -8.13 -1.40
N GLN A 9 2.93 -8.10 -2.31
CA GLN A 9 3.80 -9.24 -2.60
C GLN A 9 4.72 -9.56 -1.41
N THR A 10 5.27 -8.54 -0.75
CA THR A 10 6.06 -8.71 0.47
C THR A 10 5.20 -9.30 1.59
N ILE A 11 3.97 -8.81 1.76
CA ILE A 11 3.03 -9.34 2.77
C ILE A 11 2.73 -10.81 2.50
N ARG A 12 2.41 -11.18 1.25
CA ARG A 12 2.18 -12.58 0.86
C ARG A 12 3.34 -13.48 1.24
N ARG A 13 4.58 -13.10 0.90
CA ARG A 13 5.79 -13.85 1.27
C ARG A 13 5.93 -13.98 2.79
N HIS A 14 5.73 -12.88 3.53
CA HIS A 14 5.86 -12.89 4.98
C HIS A 14 4.78 -13.74 5.66
N MET A 15 3.54 -13.71 5.16
CA MET A 15 2.45 -14.53 5.68
C MET A 15 2.72 -16.02 5.50
N THR A 16 3.27 -16.43 4.36
CA THR A 16 3.70 -17.81 4.14
C THR A 16 4.77 -18.22 5.15
N LEU A 17 5.80 -17.39 5.34
CA LEU A 17 6.87 -17.68 6.31
C LEU A 17 6.34 -17.76 7.75
N TYR A 18 5.46 -16.83 8.12
CA TYR A 18 4.86 -16.76 9.45
C TYR A 18 3.99 -17.98 9.76
N ARG A 19 3.07 -18.34 8.85
CA ARG A 19 2.19 -19.51 9.01
C ARG A 19 2.99 -20.82 9.07
N ASN A 20 4.04 -20.96 8.25
CA ASN A 20 4.93 -22.12 8.32
C ASN A 20 5.64 -22.24 9.68
N ALA A 21 6.09 -21.11 10.25
CA ALA A 21 6.72 -21.09 11.56
C ALA A 21 5.74 -21.41 12.70
N LEU A 22 4.49 -20.94 12.61
CA LEU A 22 3.42 -21.32 13.54
C LEU A 22 3.15 -22.82 13.51
N ALA A 23 2.96 -23.37 12.31
CA ALA A 23 2.71 -24.80 12.12
C ALA A 23 3.86 -25.66 12.64
N ALA A 24 5.12 -25.31 12.35
CA ALA A 24 6.30 -25.99 12.85
C ALA A 24 6.42 -25.92 14.39
N SER A 25 5.85 -24.89 15.00
CA SER A 25 5.83 -24.71 16.46
C SER A 25 4.56 -25.26 17.13
N GLY A 26 3.64 -25.87 16.38
CA GLY A 26 2.36 -26.35 16.90
C GLY A 26 1.45 -25.25 17.43
N LYS A 27 1.60 -24.01 16.96
CA LYS A 27 0.79 -22.86 17.38
C LYS A 27 -0.37 -22.63 16.40
N PRO A 28 -1.56 -22.27 16.89
CA PRO A 28 -2.67 -21.89 16.03
C PRO A 28 -2.39 -20.54 15.34
N ASP A 29 -3.19 -20.23 14.33
CA ASP A 29 -3.26 -18.88 13.76
C ASP A 29 -3.73 -17.86 14.83
N PRO A 30 -3.28 -16.59 14.74
CA PRO A 30 -3.69 -15.58 15.70
C PRO A 30 -5.18 -15.23 15.55
N GLU A 31 -5.84 -15.00 16.68
CA GLU A 31 -7.23 -14.52 16.70
C GLU A 31 -7.35 -13.12 16.11
N GLU A 32 -6.32 -12.27 16.27
CA GLU A 32 -6.24 -10.93 15.70
C GLU A 32 -5.03 -10.77 14.79
N LEU A 33 -5.28 -10.30 13.56
CA LEU A 33 -4.25 -9.96 12.59
C LEU A 33 -4.49 -8.54 12.05
N PRO A 34 -4.00 -7.50 12.74
CA PRO A 34 -4.18 -6.12 12.30
C PRO A 34 -3.18 -5.71 11.21
N VAL A 35 -3.63 -4.84 10.30
CA VAL A 35 -2.79 -4.11 9.34
C VAL A 35 -3.12 -2.63 9.39
N ILE A 36 -2.11 -1.78 9.27
CA ILE A 36 -2.32 -0.34 9.08
C ILE A 36 -2.24 -0.07 7.58
N LYS A 37 -3.20 0.64 7.00
CA LYS A 37 -3.10 1.11 5.61
C LYS A 37 -3.44 2.59 5.50
N GLU A 38 -2.62 3.31 4.75
CA GLU A 38 -2.93 4.68 4.37
C GLU A 38 -3.88 4.68 3.17
N VAL A 39 -5.11 5.17 3.41
CA VAL A 39 -6.19 5.16 2.43
C VAL A 39 -6.53 6.58 1.99
N PHE A 40 -6.52 6.83 0.69
CA PHE A 40 -7.07 8.02 0.06
C PHE A 40 -8.20 7.63 -0.91
N CYS A 41 -9.43 7.78 -0.42
CA CYS A 41 -10.64 7.46 -1.18
C CYS A 41 -11.33 8.74 -1.66
N ALA A 42 -11.52 8.89 -2.97
CA ALA A 42 -12.17 10.04 -3.58
C ALA A 42 -13.02 9.62 -4.79
N LYS A 43 -14.14 10.30 -5.04
CA LYS A 43 -15.14 9.91 -6.07
C LYS A 43 -14.61 9.76 -7.51
N GLY A 44 -13.42 10.26 -7.85
CA GLY A 44 -12.88 10.15 -9.20
C GLY A 44 -11.41 9.71 -9.20
N ARG A 45 -11.07 8.76 -10.08
CA ARG A 45 -9.70 8.26 -10.28
C ARG A 45 -8.68 9.38 -10.55
N LYS A 46 -9.12 10.45 -11.23
CA LYS A 46 -8.29 11.64 -11.51
C LYS A 46 -8.04 12.53 -10.27
N GLN A 47 -8.50 12.19 -9.07
CA GLN A 47 -8.26 13.01 -7.87
C GLN A 47 -7.03 12.57 -7.06
N HIS A 48 -6.33 11.52 -7.49
CA HIS A 48 -5.05 11.07 -6.92
C HIS A 48 -4.02 12.21 -6.78
N TRP A 49 -3.99 13.18 -7.71
CA TRP A 49 -3.04 14.30 -7.65
C TRP A 49 -3.23 15.18 -6.40
N ARG A 50 -4.44 15.19 -5.82
CA ARG A 50 -4.74 15.93 -4.59
C ARG A 50 -4.11 15.30 -3.36
N TRP A 51 -3.77 14.01 -3.42
CA TRP A 51 -3.07 13.30 -2.35
C TRP A 51 -1.58 13.67 -2.31
N ARG A 52 -0.96 13.93 -3.47
CA ARG A 52 0.50 14.12 -3.59
C ARG A 52 1.07 15.19 -2.64
N PRO A 53 0.51 16.40 -2.53
CA PRO A 53 1.04 17.40 -1.61
C PRO A 53 0.90 16.99 -0.13
N LEU A 54 -0.14 16.22 0.20
CA LEU A 54 -0.43 15.76 1.55
C LEU A 54 0.52 14.64 2.00
N SER A 55 1.03 13.85 1.05
CA SER A 55 1.94 12.73 1.31
C SER A 55 3.42 13.12 1.25
N CYS A 56 3.77 14.19 0.53
CA CYS A 56 5.13 14.71 0.38
C CYS A 56 5.85 14.97 1.72
N GLY A 57 5.14 15.43 2.75
CA GLY A 57 5.74 15.65 4.08
C GLY A 57 6.03 14.37 4.87
N LYS A 58 5.40 13.23 4.51
CA LYS A 58 5.49 11.97 5.26
C LYS A 58 6.53 11.00 4.70
N ILE A 59 6.84 11.10 3.41
CA ILE A 59 7.68 10.12 2.72
C ILE A 59 8.92 10.82 2.17
N SER A 60 10.05 10.62 2.85
CA SER A 60 11.36 11.09 2.40
C SER A 60 11.68 10.44 1.05
N GLY A 61 11.78 11.25 -0.01
CA GLY A 61 11.99 10.80 -1.39
C GLY A 61 10.85 11.19 -2.34
N LEU A 62 9.62 11.29 -1.84
CA LEU A 62 8.46 11.72 -2.65
C LEU A 62 8.52 13.20 -3.05
N CYS A 63 9.18 14.04 -2.24
CA CYS A 63 9.53 15.42 -2.60
C CYS A 63 10.70 15.54 -3.58
N GLN A 64 11.59 14.53 -3.64
CA GLN A 64 12.80 14.57 -4.49
C GLN A 64 12.53 14.04 -5.90
N VAL A 65 11.58 13.11 -6.03
CA VAL A 65 10.85 12.86 -7.27
C VAL A 65 10.09 14.15 -7.57
N GLY A 66 10.74 15.10 -8.25
CA GLY A 66 10.28 16.48 -8.46
C GLY A 66 11.37 17.55 -8.47
N SER A 67 12.57 17.25 -7.98
CA SER A 67 13.71 18.20 -7.99
C SER A 67 14.56 18.11 -9.26
N GLY A 68 14.25 17.20 -10.18
CA GLY A 68 14.94 17.07 -11.46
C GLY A 68 14.58 18.23 -12.40
N GLN A 69 15.51 19.19 -12.53
CA GLN A 69 15.48 20.18 -13.60
C GLN A 69 15.46 19.47 -14.96
N GLY A 70 14.36 19.59 -15.69
CA GLY A 70 14.31 19.22 -17.10
C GLY A 70 12.89 19.02 -17.58
N ASP A 71 12.53 19.70 -18.67
CA ASP A 71 11.29 19.54 -19.44
C ASP A 71 11.12 18.12 -20.06
N ALA A 72 11.78 17.11 -19.53
CA ALA A 72 11.61 15.70 -19.88
C ALA A 72 10.40 15.10 -19.14
N GLY A 73 9.23 15.67 -19.44
CA GLY A 73 7.94 14.99 -19.44
C GLY A 73 7.30 14.72 -18.07
N LYS A 74 6.24 15.48 -17.76
CA LYS A 74 5.27 15.17 -16.68
C LYS A 74 4.83 13.69 -16.64
N GLU A 75 4.82 13.02 -17.80
CA GLU A 75 4.43 11.62 -17.94
C GLU A 75 5.43 10.64 -17.29
N THR A 76 6.75 10.89 -17.41
CA THR A 76 7.79 10.06 -16.78
C THR A 76 7.67 10.12 -15.26
N PHE A 77 7.37 11.31 -14.74
CA PHE A 77 7.18 11.58 -13.33
C PHE A 77 5.92 10.94 -12.73
N ASP A 78 4.80 10.98 -13.46
CA ASP A 78 3.56 10.31 -13.03
C ASP A 78 3.79 8.79 -12.93
N GLN A 79 4.56 8.19 -13.84
CA GLN A 79 4.90 6.77 -13.78
C GLN A 79 5.79 6.41 -12.58
N GLU A 80 6.81 7.21 -12.29
CA GLU A 80 7.68 6.99 -11.12
C GLU A 80 6.90 7.13 -9.80
N PHE A 81 6.02 8.13 -9.72
CA PHE A 81 5.16 8.33 -8.56
C PHE A 81 4.18 7.17 -8.37
N GLU A 82 3.46 6.78 -9.44
CA GLU A 82 2.53 5.65 -9.42
C GLU A 82 3.25 4.35 -8.98
N SER A 83 4.46 4.08 -9.49
CA SER A 83 5.27 2.93 -9.08
C SER A 83 5.66 2.94 -7.59
N LEU A 84 5.96 4.12 -7.05
CA LEU A 84 6.29 4.28 -5.62
C LEU A 84 5.08 4.03 -4.72
N ILE A 85 3.88 4.43 -5.14
CA ILE A 85 2.68 4.29 -4.31
C ILE A 85 1.97 2.95 -4.49
N THR A 86 2.14 2.32 -5.66
CA THR A 86 1.52 1.05 -6.01
C THR A 86 1.87 -0.01 -4.97
N ASP A 87 0.88 -0.82 -4.60
CA ASP A 87 0.93 -1.88 -3.58
C ASP A 87 1.26 -1.44 -2.15
N ARG A 88 1.56 -0.16 -1.91
CA ARG A 88 1.90 0.38 -0.57
C ARG A 88 0.76 1.20 0.04
N PHE A 89 0.06 1.97 -0.79
CA PHE A 89 -1.06 2.82 -0.41
C PHE A 89 -2.35 2.35 -1.07
N ILE A 90 -3.49 2.70 -0.48
CA ILE A 90 -4.80 2.43 -1.05
C ILE A 90 -5.35 3.74 -1.59
N VAL A 91 -5.31 3.93 -2.91
CA VAL A 91 -5.65 5.21 -3.54
C VAL A 91 -6.64 4.98 -4.68
N GLY A 92 -7.77 5.69 -4.69
CA GLY A 92 -8.72 5.60 -5.80
C GLY A 92 -10.17 5.98 -5.47
N SER A 93 -11.09 5.48 -6.30
CA SER A 93 -12.52 5.51 -6.03
C SER A 93 -12.90 4.52 -4.93
N PRO A 94 -14.09 4.63 -4.31
CA PRO A 94 -14.56 3.67 -3.32
C PRO A 94 -14.42 2.21 -3.80
N GLU A 95 -14.79 1.94 -5.05
CA GLU A 95 -14.71 0.62 -5.67
C GLU A 95 -13.25 0.18 -5.84
N SER A 96 -12.37 1.09 -6.26
CA SER A 96 -10.95 0.79 -6.41
C SER A 96 -10.25 0.55 -5.05
N CYS A 97 -10.58 1.34 -4.03
CA CYS A 97 -10.07 1.15 -2.68
C CYS A 97 -10.54 -0.19 -2.10
N TYR A 98 -11.82 -0.55 -2.32
CA TYR A 98 -12.35 -1.85 -1.93
C TYR A 98 -11.58 -3.00 -2.57
N GLU A 99 -11.36 -2.96 -3.88
CA GLU A 99 -10.61 -3.98 -4.63
C GLU A 99 -9.15 -4.09 -4.15
N GLN A 100 -8.50 -2.96 -3.85
CA GLN A 100 -7.13 -2.97 -3.32
C GLN A 100 -7.04 -3.51 -1.88
N LEU A 101 -8.07 -3.31 -1.06
CA LEU A 101 -8.13 -3.82 0.31
C LEU A 101 -8.54 -5.30 0.38
N ARG A 102 -9.22 -5.82 -0.64
CA ARG A 102 -9.77 -7.19 -0.66
C ARG A 102 -8.79 -8.31 -0.31
N PRO A 103 -7.56 -8.32 -0.85
CA PRO A 103 -6.60 -9.36 -0.51
C PRO A 103 -6.24 -9.41 0.99
N TYR A 104 -6.36 -8.30 1.72
CA TYR A 104 -5.98 -8.27 3.13
C TYR A 104 -6.88 -9.18 3.97
N TRP A 105 -8.20 -9.12 3.79
CA TRP A 105 -9.11 -10.00 4.53
C TRP A 105 -9.30 -11.36 3.85
N GLU A 106 -9.36 -11.43 2.51
CA GLU A 106 -9.63 -12.69 1.80
C GLU A 106 -8.43 -13.63 1.76
N GLU A 107 -7.22 -13.10 1.57
CA GLU A 107 -6.02 -13.91 1.39
C GLU A 107 -5.20 -14.01 2.69
N PHE A 108 -4.99 -12.87 3.36
CA PHE A 108 -4.12 -12.81 4.53
C PHE A 108 -4.86 -13.09 5.84
N GLY A 109 -6.19 -13.00 5.86
CA GLY A 109 -7.00 -13.17 7.07
C GLY A 109 -6.90 -11.98 8.03
N VAL A 110 -6.57 -10.79 7.52
CA VAL A 110 -6.62 -9.56 8.30
C VAL A 110 -8.05 -9.29 8.72
N ASN A 111 -8.24 -9.00 10.01
CA ASN A 111 -9.56 -8.73 10.59
C ASN A 111 -9.68 -7.34 11.24
N HIS A 112 -8.59 -6.57 11.26
CA HIS A 112 -8.56 -5.21 11.78
C HIS A 112 -7.72 -4.31 10.87
N LEU A 113 -8.29 -3.16 10.49
CA LEU A 113 -7.66 -2.13 9.64
C LEU A 113 -7.43 -0.84 10.44
#